data_AF-A0A1W5XSV7-F1
#
_entry.id   AF-A0A1W5XSV7-F1
#
_cell.length_a   1.000
_cell.length_b   1.000
_cell.length_c   1.000
_cell.angle_alpha   90.00
_cell.angle_beta   90.00
_cell.angle_gamma   90.00
#
_symmetry.space_group_name_H-M   'P 1'
#
loop_
_entity.id
_entity.type
_entity.pdbx_description
1 polymer ?
#
loop_
_entity_poly.entity_id
_entity_poly.type
_entity_poly.pdbx_seq_one_letter_code
_entity_poly.pdbx_strand_id
1 'polypeptide(L)'
;MSEQGERTPARQPQRRKQVLLRLDPLIHDALARWADDELRSANAQIEFLLRKALSEAGRLPRGAGAIPRRGRPPKEPPAGEPHGKGKPPAGEPPTGEPPRGPGPGGG
;
A
#
# COMPACT_ATOMS: atom_id res chain seq x y z
N MET A 1 -17.72 18.04 38.69
CA MET A 1 -16.68 17.05 38.35
C MET A 1 -16.50 17.07 36.86
N SER A 2 -15.46 17.74 36.37
CA SER A 2 -15.13 17.85 34.94
C SER A 2 -13.88 17.04 34.69
N GLU A 3 -14.02 15.81 34.19
CA GLU A 3 -12.91 15.02 33.67
C GLU A 3 -13.03 15.02 32.14
N GLN A 4 -12.40 16.01 31.50
CA GLN A 4 -12.16 15.95 30.06
C GLN A 4 -10.74 15.43 29.88
N GLY A 5 -10.61 14.11 29.74
CA GLY A 5 -9.34 13.47 29.41
C GLY A 5 -8.83 13.96 28.06
N GLU A 6 -7.66 14.60 28.06
CA GLU A 6 -6.92 15.00 26.88
C GLU A 6 -6.62 13.78 26.01
N ARG A 7 -7.36 13.64 24.91
CA ARG A 7 -7.03 12.67 23.87
C ARG A 7 -5.80 13.18 23.12
N THR A 8 -4.64 12.62 23.46
CA THR A 8 -3.39 12.82 22.71
C THR A 8 -3.65 12.61 21.22
N PRO A 9 -3.33 13.56 20.32
CA PRO A 9 -3.66 13.43 18.90
C PRO A 9 -2.90 12.24 18.30
N ALA A 10 -3.66 11.24 17.84
CA ALA A 10 -3.13 10.08 17.16
C ALA A 10 -2.34 10.53 15.91
N ARG A 11 -1.06 10.15 15.87
CA ARG A 11 -0.15 10.48 14.76
C ARG A 11 -0.72 9.93 13.45
N GLN A 12 -1.10 10.82 12.53
CA GLN A 12 -1.60 10.41 11.22
C GLN A 12 -0.58 9.50 10.50
N PRO A 13 -1.03 8.41 9.85
CA PRO A 13 -0.14 7.52 9.11
C PRO A 13 0.52 8.29 7.97
N GLN A 14 1.79 8.63 8.16
CA GLN A 14 2.59 9.29 7.13
C GLN A 14 2.75 8.33 5.96
N ARG A 15 2.29 8.74 4.77
CA ARG A 15 2.45 7.96 3.54
C ARG A 15 3.95 7.77 3.29
N ARG A 16 4.41 6.52 3.24
CA ARG A 16 5.82 6.20 3.01
C ARG A 16 6.22 6.65 1.61
N LYS A 17 7.27 7.45 1.50
CA LYS A 17 7.83 7.87 0.21
C LYS A 17 8.69 6.74 -0.36
N GLN A 18 8.40 6.32 -1.59
CA GLN A 18 9.25 5.39 -2.33
C GLN A 18 10.34 6.19 -3.05
N VAL A 19 11.59 5.78 -2.88
CA VAL A 19 12.76 6.43 -3.48
C VAL A 19 13.64 5.34 -4.09
N LEU A 20 14.11 5.56 -5.32
CA LEU A 20 15.10 4.69 -5.95
C LEU A 20 16.48 5.06 -5.40
N LEU A 21 17.15 4.10 -4.76
CA LEU A 21 18.51 4.24 -4.26
C LEU A 21 19.49 3.63 -5.25
N ARG A 22 20.57 4.34 -5.54
CA ARG A 22 21.72 3.76 -6.25
C ARG A 22 22.73 3.30 -5.21
N LEU A 23 22.97 1.99 -5.17
CA LEU A 23 23.91 1.36 -4.25
C LEU A 23 24.88 0.51 -5.06
N ASP A 24 26.10 0.39 -4.57
CA ASP A 24 27.01 -0.64 -5.04
C ASP A 24 26.38 -2.03 -4.78
N PRO A 25 26.39 -2.96 -5.77
CA PRO A 25 25.80 -4.28 -5.61
C PRO A 25 26.34 -5.07 -4.42
N LEU A 26 27.65 -4.98 -4.14
CA LEU A 26 28.27 -5.69 -3.03
C LEU A 26 27.82 -5.14 -1.67
N ILE A 27 27.60 -3.83 -1.59
CA ILE A 27 27.05 -3.18 -0.39
C ILE A 27 25.59 -3.61 -0.20
N HIS A 28 24.81 -3.64 -1.27
CA HIS A 28 23.43 -4.11 -1.21
C HIS A 28 23.36 -5.56 -0.69
N ASP A 29 24.23 -6.44 -1.20
CA ASP A 29 24.25 -7.85 -0.78
C ASP A 29 24.68 -8.02 0.68
N ALA A 30 25.64 -7.22 1.15
CA ALA A 30 26.04 -7.22 2.55
C ALA A 30 24.88 -6.76 3.47
N LEU A 31 24.13 -5.73 3.06
CA LEU A 31 22.95 -5.26 3.79
C LEU A 31 21.83 -6.29 3.79
N ALA A 32 21.61 -6.99 2.68
CA ALA A 32 20.60 -8.03 2.58
C ALA A 32 20.93 -9.21 3.52
N ARG A 33 22.18 -9.68 3.53
CA ARG A 33 22.63 -10.75 4.43
C ARG A 33 22.48 -10.37 5.90
N TRP A 34 22.91 -9.16 6.27
CA TRP A 34 22.74 -8.68 7.64
C TRP A 34 21.26 -8.55 8.04
N ALA A 35 20.41 -8.10 7.11
CA ALA A 35 18.97 -8.04 7.36
C ALA A 35 18.40 -9.45 7.63
N ASP A 36 18.81 -10.45 6.85
CA ASP A 36 18.39 -11.85 7.04
C ASP A 36 18.83 -12.41 8.40
N ASP A 37 20.08 -12.14 8.82
CA ASP A 37 20.59 -12.54 10.14
C ASP A 37 19.76 -11.96 11.30
N GLU A 38 19.25 -10.73 11.13
CA GLU A 38 18.37 -10.08 12.12
C GLU A 38 16.87 -10.37 11.90
N LEU A 39 16.54 -11.26 10.96
CA LEU A 39 15.17 -11.57 10.55
C LEU A 39 14.40 -10.31 10.15
N ARG A 40 15.01 -9.34 9.46
CA ARG A 40 14.38 -8.11 8.95
C ARG A 40 14.34 -8.12 7.42
N SER A 41 13.48 -7.30 6.83
CA SER A 41 13.63 -7.00 5.41
C SER A 41 14.78 -6.03 5.18
N ALA A 42 15.42 -6.09 4.02
CA ALA A 42 16.47 -5.15 3.63
C ALA A 42 16.04 -3.68 3.78
N ASN A 43 14.81 -3.33 3.38
CA ASN A 43 14.28 -1.97 3.56
C ASN A 43 14.15 -1.56 5.04
N ALA A 44 13.75 -2.49 5.92
CA ALA A 44 13.68 -2.20 7.34
C ALA A 44 15.07 -2.01 7.96
N GLN A 45 16.07 -2.77 7.48
CA GLN A 45 17.46 -2.63 7.90
C GLN A 45 18.04 -1.29 7.44
N ILE A 46 17.83 -0.91 6.17
CA ILE A 46 18.26 0.40 5.64
C ILE A 46 17.63 1.55 6.43
N GLU A 47 16.32 1.50 6.69
CA GLU A 47 15.63 2.53 7.48
C GLU A 47 16.18 2.64 8.91
N PHE A 48 16.49 1.50 9.54
CA PHE A 48 17.10 1.49 10.87
C PHE A 48 18.48 2.17 10.86
N LEU A 49 19.33 1.84 9.90
CA LEU A 49 20.67 2.42 9.76
C LEU A 49 20.61 3.92 9.49
N LEU A 50 19.72 4.37 8.60
CA LEU A 50 19.53 5.79 8.30
C LEU A 50 19.10 6.56 9.55
N ARG A 51 18.15 6.03 10.33
CA ARG A 51 17.72 6.65 11.58
C ARG A 51 18.82 6.71 12.62
N LYS A 52 19.57 5.62 12.78
CA LYS A 52 20.72 5.57 13.69
C LYS A 52 21.75 6.63 13.30
N ALA A 53 22.17 6.67 12.04
CA ALA A 53 23.12 7.65 11.53
C ALA A 53 22.63 9.11 11.70
N LEU A 54 21.35 9.38 11.40
CA LEU A 54 20.76 10.70 11.62
C LEU A 54 20.71 11.08 13.10
N SER A 55 20.40 10.13 13.99
CA SER A 55 20.38 10.36 15.43
C SER A 55 21.78 10.65 15.97
N GLU A 56 22.77 9.85 15.57
CA GLU A 56 24.18 10.03 15.95
C GLU A 56 24.74 11.36 15.44
N ALA A 57 24.32 11.79 14.25
CA ALA A 57 24.67 13.09 13.70
C ALA A 57 23.91 14.28 14.33
N GLY A 58 22.95 14.04 15.24
CA GLY A 58 22.10 15.09 15.81
C GLY A 58 21.11 15.71 14.81
N ARG A 59 20.81 15.01 13.71
CA ARG A 59 19.99 15.49 12.58
C ARG A 59 18.63 14.80 12.47
N LEU A 60 18.28 13.93 13.41
CA LEU A 60 17.01 13.23 13.37
C LEU A 60 15.83 14.22 13.54
N PRO A 61 14.88 14.30 12.60
CA PRO A 61 13.73 15.21 12.73
C PRO A 61 12.86 14.84 13.93
N ARG A 62 12.44 15.83 14.73
CA ARG A 62 11.53 15.65 15.88
C ARG A 62 10.20 14.99 15.50
N GLY A 63 9.79 15.14 14.24
CA GLY A 63 8.59 14.54 13.66
C GLY A 63 8.78 13.16 13.01
N ALA A 64 9.92 12.49 13.15
CA ALA A 64 10.13 11.15 12.60
C ALA A 64 9.36 10.07 13.40
N GLY A 65 8.50 9.29 12.72
CA GLY A 65 7.68 8.20 13.27
C GLY A 65 8.47 7.20 14.10
N ALA A 66 7.86 6.59 15.13
CA ALA A 66 8.38 5.29 15.61
C ALA A 66 8.25 4.26 14.47
N ILE A 67 9.22 3.35 14.34
CA ILE A 67 9.17 2.28 13.33
C ILE A 67 7.94 1.41 13.61
N PRO A 68 6.98 1.28 12.68
CA PRO A 68 5.79 0.46 12.90
C PRO A 68 6.17 -1.00 13.15
N ARG A 69 5.56 -1.63 14.15
CA ARG A 69 5.81 -3.04 14.46
C ARG A 69 5.33 -3.94 13.33
N ARG A 70 6.05 -5.06 13.14
CA ARG A 70 5.75 -6.08 12.13
C ARG A 70 4.33 -6.62 12.29
N GLY A 71 3.63 -6.84 11.17
CA GLY A 71 2.39 -7.61 11.11
C GLY A 71 1.09 -6.88 11.42
N ARG A 72 1.11 -5.62 11.89
CA ARG A 72 -0.13 -4.85 12.11
C ARG A 72 -0.29 -3.76 11.06
N PRO A 73 -1.09 -3.97 9.99
CA PRO A 73 -1.58 -2.84 9.22
C PRO A 73 -2.34 -1.89 10.16
N PRO A 74 -2.12 -0.56 10.06
CA PRO A 74 -2.95 0.41 10.77
C PRO A 74 -4.41 0.18 10.40
N LYS A 75 -5.33 0.20 11.38
CA LYS A 75 -6.77 0.13 11.11
C LYS A 75 -7.17 1.37 10.31
N GLU A 76 -7.64 1.19 9.09
CA GLU A 76 -8.26 2.27 8.33
C GLU A 76 -9.49 2.76 9.11
N PRO A 77 -9.67 4.09 9.32
CA PRO A 77 -10.93 4.60 9.82
C PRO A 77 -12.02 4.36 8.76
N PRO A 78 -13.25 3.95 9.15
CA PRO A 78 -14.30 3.66 8.19
C PRO A 78 -14.68 4.92 7.43
N ALA A 79 -14.35 4.97 6.14
CA ALA A 79 -14.93 5.93 5.21
C ALA A 79 -16.38 5.47 4.95
N GLY A 80 -17.33 6.30 5.38
CA GLY A 80 -18.75 6.03 5.29
C GLY A 80 -19.21 5.73 3.87
N GLU A 81 -20.04 4.70 3.76
CA GLU A 81 -20.92 4.50 2.61
C GLU A 81 -21.91 5.68 2.51
N PRO A 82 -22.29 6.05 1.28
CA PRO A 82 -23.70 6.04 0.99
C PRO A 82 -24.00 5.07 -0.15
N HIS A 83 -24.82 4.08 0.18
CA HIS A 83 -25.55 3.22 -0.75
C HIS A 83 -26.30 4.07 -1.80
N GLY A 84 -25.85 3.99 -3.07
CA GLY A 84 -26.59 4.47 -4.24
C GLY A 84 -27.35 3.32 -4.89
N LYS A 85 -28.70 3.38 -4.80
CA LYS A 85 -29.64 2.46 -5.44
C LYS A 85 -29.51 2.47 -6.97
N GLY A 86 -29.62 1.30 -7.60
CA GLY A 86 -29.88 1.21 -9.04
C GLY A 86 -29.70 -0.17 -9.63
N LYS A 87 -30.71 -1.03 -9.48
CA LYS A 87 -30.90 -2.21 -10.34
C LYS A 87 -31.84 -1.83 -11.48
N PRO A 88 -31.55 -2.17 -12.75
CA PRO A 88 -32.59 -2.37 -13.73
C PRO A 88 -32.82 -3.87 -13.99
N PRO A 89 -34.01 -4.23 -14.50
CA PRO A 89 -34.58 -5.58 -14.45
C PRO A 89 -34.16 -6.45 -15.64
N ALA A 90 -34.40 -7.76 -15.47
CA ALA A 90 -34.42 -8.73 -16.55
C ALA A 90 -35.60 -8.48 -17.52
N GLY A 91 -35.38 -8.66 -18.82
CA GLY A 91 -36.39 -8.62 -19.89
C GLY A 91 -35.81 -9.19 -21.19
N GLU A 92 -36.60 -10.03 -21.86
CA GLU A 92 -36.35 -10.95 -22.97
C GLU A 92 -36.01 -10.32 -24.36
N PRO A 93 -35.67 -11.12 -25.41
CA PRO A 93 -34.79 -10.71 -26.52
C PRO A 93 -35.55 -10.21 -27.77
N PRO A 94 -34.91 -9.47 -28.70
CA PRO A 94 -35.43 -9.31 -30.04
C PRO A 94 -34.72 -10.24 -31.05
N THR A 95 -35.57 -11.04 -31.68
CA THR A 95 -35.43 -11.73 -32.97
C THR A 95 -34.88 -10.82 -34.06
N GLY A 96 -33.95 -11.32 -34.87
CA GLY A 96 -33.45 -10.59 -36.05
C GLY A 96 -32.59 -11.48 -36.94
N GLU A 97 -33.23 -12.13 -37.91
CA GLU A 97 -32.62 -12.93 -38.98
C GLU A 97 -31.83 -12.03 -39.95
N PRO A 98 -30.56 -12.32 -40.30
CA PRO A 98 -29.91 -11.68 -41.44
C PRO A 98 -30.16 -12.47 -42.74
N PRO A 99 -30.20 -11.78 -43.91
CA PRO A 99 -30.74 -12.33 -45.15
C PRO A 99 -29.85 -13.37 -45.83
N ARG A 100 -30.51 -14.23 -46.59
CA ARG A 100 -29.95 -15.29 -47.45
C ARG A 100 -28.97 -14.72 -48.47
N GLY A 101 -27.74 -15.25 -48.48
CA GLY A 101 -26.79 -15.13 -49.59
C GLY A 101 -26.89 -16.34 -50.54
N PRO A 102 -26.59 -16.17 -51.84
CA PRO A 102 -26.81 -17.19 -52.86
C PRO A 102 -25.76 -18.30 -52.79
N GLY A 103 -26.18 -19.54 -53.07
CA GLY A 103 -25.30 -20.70 -53.11
C GLY A 103 -24.36 -20.74 -54.32
N PRO A 104 -23.36 -21.61 -54.25
CA PRO A 104 -23.07 -22.59 -55.31
C PRO A 104 -23.02 -24.00 -54.66
N GLY A 105 -23.56 -25.07 -55.23
CA GLY A 105 -23.25 -25.59 -56.56
C GLY A 105 -22.12 -26.63 -56.43
N GLY A 106 -22.45 -27.92 -56.50
CA GLY A 106 -21.49 -28.99 -56.84
C GLY A 106 -21.46 -30.18 -55.87
N GLY A 107 -21.76 -31.37 -56.40
CA GLY A 107 -21.52 -32.67 -55.76
C GLY A 107 -22.67 -33.64 -55.92
#